data_AF-A0A2V6H4K9-F1
#
_entry.id   AF-A0A2V6H4K9-F1
#
_cell.length_a   1.000
_cell.length_b   1.000
_cell.length_c   1.000
_cell.angle_alpha   90.00
_cell.angle_beta   90.00
_cell.angle_gamma   90.00
#
_symmetry.space_group_name_H-M   'P 1'
#
loop_
_entity.id
_entity.type
_entity.pdbx_description
1 polymer ?
#
loop_
_entity_poly.entity_id
_entity_poly.type
_entity_poly.pdbx_seq_one_letter_code
_entity_poly.pdbx_strand_id
1 'polypeptide(L)' 'MKAVVKAKRRPGLWLEDVPVPEVGGDEVLIRVLKASICGTDVHIYNWDDWAQK' A
#
# COMPACT_ATOMS: atom_id res chain seq x y z
N MET A 1 -0.16 -9.23 -9.58
CA MET A 1 -0.10 -9.59 -8.15
C MET A 1 -1.13 -8.78 -7.39
N LYS A 2 -1.72 -9.33 -6.34
CA LYS A 2 -2.69 -8.59 -5.52
C LYS A 2 -1.99 -7.57 -4.64
N ALA A 3 -2.51 -6.35 -4.61
CA ALA A 3 -2.00 -5.26 -3.78
C ALA A 3 -3.16 -4.47 -3.16
N VAL A 4 -2.98 -4.03 -1.92
CA VAL A 4 -3.88 -3.07 -1.27
C VAL A 4 -3.37 -1.67 -1.59
N VAL A 5 -4.16 -0.87 -2.30
CA VAL A 5 -3.76 0.44 -2.82
C VAL A 5 -4.68 1.56 -2.35
N LYS A 6 -4.14 2.78 -2.23
CA LYS A 6 -4.91 4.01 -2.01
C LYS A 6 -5.24 4.67 -3.36
N ALA A 7 -6.14 4.05 -4.12
CA ALA A 7 -6.50 4.50 -5.47
C ALA A 7 -7.27 5.83 -5.53
N LYS A 8 -7.91 6.25 -4.42
CA LYS A 8 -8.74 7.47 -4.38
C LYS A 8 -8.41 8.31 -3.14
N ARG A 9 -8.42 9.64 -3.29
CA ARG A 9 -8.24 10.63 -2.20
C ARG A 9 -9.49 10.74 -1.31
N ARG A 10 -9.89 9.63 -0.69
CA ARG A 10 -11.06 9.51 0.21
C ARG A 10 -10.87 8.32 1.17
N PRO A 11 -11.68 8.17 2.23
CA PRO A 11 -11.60 7.00 3.11
C PRO A 11 -11.72 5.66 2.37
N GLY A 12 -10.99 4.65 2.85
CA GLY A 12 -10.93 3.30 2.29
C GLY A 12 -9.62 2.96 1.57
N LEU A 13 -9.51 1.68 1.19
CA LEU A 13 -8.44 1.09 0.39
C LEU A 13 -9.07 0.14 -0.64
N TRP A 14 -8.33 -0.18 -1.71
CA TRP A 14 -8.80 -1.03 -2.80
C TRP A 14 -7.85 -2.21 -3.00
N LEU A 15 -8.41 -3.41 -3.18
CA LEU A 15 -7.62 -4.58 -3.55
C LEU A 15 -7.61 -4.67 -5.08
N GLU A 16 -6.43 -4.53 -5.67
CA GLU A 16 -6.24 -4.49 -7.11
C GLU A 16 -5.22 -5.53 -7.56
N ASP A 17 -5.32 -5.98 -8.81
CA ASP A 17 -4.29 -6.79 -9.46
C ASP A 17 -3.36 -5.87 -10.25
N VAL A 18 -2.10 -5.76 -9.80
CA VAL A 18 -1.07 -4.87 -10.36
C VAL A 18 0.09 -5.67 -10.96
N PRO A 19 0.91 -5.13 -11.88
CA PRO A 19 2.10 -5.83 -12.37
C PRO A 19 3.10 -6.14 -11.23
N VAL A 20 3.92 -7.17 -11.41
CA VAL A 20 5.07 -7.41 -10.52
C VAL A 20 6.11 -6.33 -10.82
N PRO A 21 6.67 -5.65 -9.81
CA PRO A 21 7.64 -4.58 -10.04
C PRO A 21 8.95 -5.12 -10.65
N GLU A 22 9.56 -4.31 -11.51
CA GLU A 22 10.93 -4.50 -11.97
C GLU A 22 11.92 -4.08 -10.89
N VAL A 23 13.12 -4.67 -10.88
CA VAL A 23 14.13 -4.45 -9.84
C VAL A 23 15.41 -3.90 -10.46
N GLY A 24 15.85 -2.75 -9.96
CA GLY A 24 17.10 -2.10 -10.34
C GLY A 24 18.35 -2.73 -9.72
N GLY A 25 19.53 -2.18 -10.04
CA GLY A 25 20.82 -2.75 -9.67
C GLY A 25 21.05 -2.90 -8.15
N ASP A 26 20.54 -1.96 -7.35
CA ASP A 26 20.69 -1.92 -5.89
C ASP A 26 19.40 -2.25 -5.13
N GLU A 27 18.45 -2.90 -5.81
CA GLU A 27 17.14 -3.22 -5.26
C GLU A 27 16.96 -4.74 -5.09
N VAL A 28 15.97 -5.14 -4.29
CA VAL A 28 15.62 -6.55 -4.10
C VAL A 28 14.12 -6.77 -4.28
N LEU A 29 13.75 -7.87 -4.93
CA LEU A 29 12.36 -8.31 -5.03
C LEU A 29 12.01 -9.23 -3.87
N ILE A 30 11.12 -8.80 -2.99
CA ILE A 30 10.69 -9.60 -1.83
C ILE A 30 9.31 -10.19 -2.07
N ARG A 31 9.19 -11.52 -1.93
CA ARG A 31 7.88 -12.18 -1.85
C ARG A 31 7.35 -12.09 -0.42
N VAL A 32 6.39 -11.20 -0.21
CA VAL A 32 5.72 -11.02 1.09
C VAL A 32 4.94 -12.30 1.44
N LEU A 33 5.28 -12.92 2.58
CA LEU A 33 4.56 -14.08 3.11
C LEU A 33 3.48 -13.69 4.13
N LYS A 34 3.78 -12.68 4.96
CA LYS A 34 2.90 -12.13 6.00
C LYS A 34 3.23 -10.64 6.18
N ALA A 35 2.21 -9.85 6.48
CA ALA A 35 2.32 -8.44 6.84
C ALA A 35 1.33 -8.14 7.97
N SER A 36 1.57 -7.08 8.75
CA SER A 36 0.69 -6.60 9.81
C SER A 36 0.29 -5.15 9.55
N ILE A 37 -0.73 -4.69 10.27
CA ILE A 37 -1.27 -3.33 10.18
C ILE A 37 -0.76 -2.52 11.38
N CYS A 38 -0.25 -1.32 11.13
CA CYS A 38 0.18 -0.34 12.12
C CYS A 38 -0.83 0.82 12.22
N GLY A 39 -0.70 1.68 13.25
CA GLY A 39 -1.53 2.89 13.39
C GLY A 39 -1.45 3.83 12.18
N THR A 40 -0.28 3.92 11.52
CA THR A 40 -0.12 4.72 10.29
C THR A 40 -1.03 4.24 9.16
N ASP A 41 -1.20 2.92 9.01
CA ASP A 41 -2.10 2.36 8.00
C ASP A 41 -3.56 2.74 8.28
N VAL A 42 -3.93 2.88 9.56
CA VAL A 42 -5.26 3.34 9.96
C VAL A 42 -5.49 4.81 9.58
N HIS A 43 -4.50 5.68 9.76
CA HIS A 43 -4.57 7.07 9.28
C HIS A 43 -4.78 7.13 7.76
N ILE A 44 -4.01 6.34 7.00
CA ILE A 44 -4.13 6.23 5.54
C ILE A 44 -5.52 5.71 5.15
N TYR A 45 -6.02 4.67 5.82
CA TYR A 45 -7.34 4.11 5.57
C TYR A 45 -8.44 5.14 5.82
N ASN A 46 -8.42 5.79 6.98
CA ASN A 46 -9.41 6.82 7.36
C ASN A 46 -9.32 8.07 6.49
N TRP A 47 -8.17 8.32 5.86
CA TRP A 47 -7.92 9.52 5.07
C TRP A 47 -8.12 10.80 5.90
N ASP A 48 -7.58 10.80 7.12
CA ASP A 48 -7.66 11.94 8.03
C ASP A 48 -6.63 13.05 7.68
N ASP A 49 -6.60 14.12 8.48
CA ASP A 49 -5.73 15.28 8.28
C ASP A 49 -4.24 14.94 8.29
N TRP A 50 -3.84 13.80 8.86
CA TRP A 50 -2.45 13.33 8.76
C TRP A 50 -2.17 12.79 7.36
N ALA A 51 -3.09 11.98 6.82
CA ALA A 51 -2.92 11.35 5.50
C ALA A 51 -3.26 12.27 4.32
N GLN A 52 -3.96 13.39 4.55
CA GLN A 52 -4.30 14.38 3.51
C GLN A 52 -3.18 15.39 3.21
N LYS A 53 -2.18 15.48 4.08
CA LYS A 53 -0.99 16.33 3.90
C LYS A 53 -0.01 15.68 2.94
#